data_AF-A0AAW6BMA2-F1
#
_entry.id   AF-A0AAW6BMA2-F1
#
_cell.length_a   1.000
_cell.length_b   1.000
_cell.length_c   1.000
_cell.angle_alpha   90.00
_cell.angle_beta   90.00
_cell.angle_gamma   90.00
#
_symmetry.space_group_name_H-M   'P 1'
#
loop_
_entity.id
_entity.type
_entity.pdbx_description
1 polymer ?
#
loop_
_entity_poly.entity_id
_entity_poly.type
_entity_poly.pdbx_seq_one_letter_code
_entity_poly.pdbx_strand_id
1 'polypeptide(L)'
;MMAGERHGLTGIIGSDLLKNAKIPLILLVVVLVSAIVVVTTAHETRLLTAEREHLVVERDALDIEWRNLILEENALGDHSRVERIAVEKMHMQHVNPAQENIVVSQ
;
A
#
# COMPACT_ATOMS: atom_id res chain seq x y z
N MET A 1 -78.65 30.96 16.40
CA MET A 1 -77.90 29.72 16.75
C MET A 1 -76.97 29.39 15.61
N MET A 2 -75.90 28.65 15.90
CA MET A 2 -74.84 28.12 15.02
C MET A 2 -73.57 28.98 14.97
N ALA A 3 -72.73 28.73 15.96
CA ALA A 3 -71.35 29.20 16.08
C ALA A 3 -70.51 28.70 14.91
N GLY A 4 -69.76 29.62 14.29
CA GLY A 4 -68.88 29.34 13.17
C GLY A 4 -67.80 28.33 13.54
N GLU A 5 -67.67 27.30 12.71
CA GLU A 5 -66.56 26.37 12.72
C GLU A 5 -65.25 27.12 12.46
N ARG A 6 -64.57 27.53 13.53
CA ARG A 6 -63.17 27.94 13.50
C ARG A 6 -62.29 26.69 13.43
N HIS A 7 -62.48 25.85 12.40
CA HIS A 7 -61.51 24.82 12.07
C HIS A 7 -60.27 25.53 11.55
N GLY A 8 -59.36 25.81 12.49
CA GLY A 8 -58.19 26.64 12.27
C GLY A 8 -57.31 26.06 11.17
N LEU A 9 -56.95 26.91 10.22
CA LEU A 9 -56.00 26.65 9.14
C LEU A 9 -54.72 25.97 9.65
N THR A 10 -54.29 26.31 10.87
CA THR A 10 -53.17 25.69 11.58
C THR A 10 -53.33 24.19 11.84
N GLY A 11 -54.54 23.72 12.14
CA GLY A 11 -54.82 22.29 12.33
C GLY A 11 -54.78 21.51 11.01
N ILE A 12 -55.25 22.13 9.93
CA ILE A 12 -55.23 21.52 8.59
C ILE A 12 -53.80 21.42 8.08
N ILE A 13 -53.01 22.51 8.19
CA ILE A 13 -51.60 22.54 7.78
C ILE A 13 -50.76 21.56 8.60
N GLY A 14 -50.99 21.46 9.92
CA GLY A 14 -50.32 20.47 10.74
C GLY A 14 -50.64 19.03 10.32
N SER A 15 -51.91 18.75 9.99
CA SER A 15 -52.33 17.43 9.52
C SER A 15 -51.80 17.09 8.12
N ASP A 16 -51.71 18.07 7.21
CA ASP A 16 -51.14 17.89 5.87
C ASP A 16 -49.63 17.75 5.90
N LEU A 17 -48.95 18.47 6.80
CA LEU A 17 -47.53 18.29 7.04
C LEU A 17 -47.25 16.88 7.56
N LEU A 18 -48.04 16.39 8.54
CA LEU A 18 -47.91 15.03 9.07
C LEU A 18 -48.24 13.96 8.01
N LYS A 19 -49.23 14.19 7.14
CA LYS A 19 -49.55 13.26 6.04
C LYS A 19 -48.44 13.18 4.99
N ASN A 20 -47.84 14.32 4.63
CA ASN A 20 -46.78 14.40 3.61
C ASN A 20 -45.37 14.20 4.17
N ALA A 21 -45.18 14.26 5.49
CA ALA A 21 -43.89 14.09 6.17
C ALA A 21 -43.28 12.69 6.00
N LYS A 22 -44.02 11.72 5.46
CA LYS A 22 -43.54 10.37 5.18
C LYS A 22 -42.31 10.36 4.27
N ILE A 23 -42.33 11.15 3.18
CA ILE A 23 -41.23 11.24 2.21
C ILE A 23 -39.97 11.85 2.85
N PRO A 24 -40.01 13.04 3.48
CA PRO A 24 -38.82 13.60 4.12
C PRO A 24 -38.33 12.76 5.30
N LEU A 25 -39.22 12.07 6.03
CA LEU A 25 -38.81 11.14 7.09
C LEU A 25 -38.02 9.94 6.51
N ILE A 26 -38.50 9.34 5.43
CA ILE A 26 -37.79 8.26 4.74
C ILE A 26 -36.44 8.76 4.23
N LEU A 27 -36.40 9.94 3.60
CA LEU A 27 -35.16 10.55 3.12
C LEU A 27 -34.16 10.77 4.27
N LEU A 28 -34.65 11.25 5.42
CA LEU A 28 -33.82 11.46 6.61
C LEU A 28 -33.23 10.13 7.11
N VAL A 29 -34.03 9.07 7.17
CA VAL A 29 -33.54 7.73 7.53
C VAL A 29 -32.49 7.24 6.52
N VAL A 30 -32.73 7.40 5.22
CA VAL A 30 -31.78 7.01 4.17
C VAL A 30 -30.45 7.76 4.32
N VAL A 31 -30.48 9.06 4.60
CA VAL A 31 -29.28 9.87 4.82
C VAL A 31 -28.53 9.41 6.07
N LEU A 32 -29.23 9.10 7.16
CA LEU A 32 -28.60 8.58 8.38
C LEU A 32 -27.92 7.22 8.13
N VAL A 33 -28.60 6.31 7.43
CA VAL A 33 -28.02 5.01 7.06
C VAL A 33 -26.80 5.21 6.17
N SER A 34 -26.88 6.08 5.17
CA SER A 34 -25.76 6.41 4.30
C SER A 34 -24.57 6.96 5.08
N ALA A 35 -24.80 7.86 6.04
CA ALA A 35 -23.76 8.42 6.89
C ALA A 35 -23.05 7.33 7.72
N ILE A 36 -23.81 6.40 8.31
CA ILE A 36 -23.26 5.27 9.06
C ILE A 36 -22.39 4.40 8.14
N VAL A 37 -22.90 4.03 6.96
CA VAL A 37 -22.17 3.20 5.98
C VAL A 37 -20.85 3.85 5.57
N VAL A 38 -20.86 5.15 5.27
CA VAL A 38 -19.64 5.88 4.90
C VAL A 38 -18.61 5.87 6.04
N VAL A 39 -19.05 6.07 7.29
CA VAL A 39 -18.16 6.05 8.46
C VAL A 39 -17.59 4.66 8.68
N THR A 40 -18.39 3.60 8.58
CA THR A 40 -17.91 2.22 8.75
C THR A 40 -16.91 1.84 7.65
N THR A 41 -17.21 2.17 6.39
CA THR A 41 -16.28 1.92 5.28
C THR A 41 -14.98 2.69 5.45
N ALA A 42 -15.03 3.95 5.91
CA ALA A 42 -13.82 4.72 6.18
C ALA A 42 -12.99 4.13 7.32
N HIS A 43 -13.63 3.57 8.35
CA HIS A 43 -12.94 2.92 9.45
C HIS A 43 -12.26 1.61 9.02
N GLU A 44 -12.97 0.74 8.29
CA GLU A 44 -12.40 -0.48 7.72
C GLU A 44 -11.27 -0.18 6.73
N THR A 45 -11.44 0.84 5.90
CA THR A 45 -10.40 1.28 4.96
C THR A 45 -9.12 1.68 5.69
N ARG A 46 -9.23 2.40 6.81
CA ARG A 46 -8.05 2.78 7.62
C ARG A 46 -7.35 1.56 8.22
N LEU A 47 -8.11 0.57 8.70
CA LEU A 47 -7.55 -0.65 9.27
C LEU A 47 -6.81 -1.48 8.20
N LEU A 48 -7.46 -1.71 7.06
CA LEU A 48 -6.88 -2.45 5.93
C LEU A 48 -5.66 -1.75 5.34
N THR A 49 -5.68 -0.41 5.30
CA THR A 49 -4.53 0.39 4.83
C THR A 49 -3.33 0.23 5.75
N ALA A 50 -3.54 0.23 7.07
CA ALA A 50 -2.45 0.06 8.04
C ALA A 50 -1.78 -1.31 7.93
N GLU A 51 -2.55 -2.39 7.74
CA GLU A 51 -2.00 -3.74 7.55
C GLU A 51 -1.23 -3.84 6.23
N ARG A 52 -1.76 -3.23 5.16
CA ARG A 52 -1.06 -3.15 3.87
C ARG A 52 0.25 -2.37 4.00
N GLU A 53 0.25 -1.25 4.71
CA GLU A 53 1.46 -0.45 4.95
C GLU A 53 2.53 -1.24 5.69
N HIS A 54 2.16 -2.02 6.71
CA HIS A 54 3.09 -2.87 7.44
C HIS A 54 3.81 -3.89 6.53
N LEU A 55 3.04 -4.62 5.70
CA LEU A 55 3.59 -5.59 4.76
C LEU A 55 4.49 -4.93 3.70
N VAL A 56 4.15 -3.72 3.25
CA VAL A 56 4.97 -2.95 2.31
C VAL A 56 6.34 -2.60 2.92
N VAL A 57 6.34 -2.17 4.19
CA VAL A 57 7.56 -1.84 4.92
C VAL A 57 8.44 -3.08 5.14
N GLU A 58 7.84 -4.21 5.51
CA GLU A 58 8.57 -5.48 5.68
C GLU A 58 9.24 -5.92 4.37
N ARG A 59 8.49 -5.84 3.26
CA ARG A 59 9.03 -6.12 1.93
C ARG A 59 10.18 -5.16 1.56
N ASP A 60 10.05 -3.87 1.85
CA ASP A 60 11.15 -2.93 1.60
C ASP A 60 12.41 -3.25 2.41
N ALA A 61 12.25 -3.69 3.66
CA ALA A 61 13.38 -4.10 4.49
C ALA A 61 14.10 -5.32 3.89
N LEU A 62 13.35 -6.34 3.46
CA LEU A 62 13.91 -7.52 2.80
C LEU A 62 14.60 -7.18 1.47
N ASP A 63 14.03 -6.28 0.67
CA ASP A 63 14.65 -5.82 -0.58
C ASP A 63 15.99 -5.11 -0.34
N ILE A 64 16.12 -4.36 0.75
CA ILE A 64 17.37 -3.72 1.16
C ILE A 64 18.40 -4.77 1.58
N GLU A 65 18.00 -5.74 2.41
CA GLU A 65 18.88 -6.81 2.85
C GLU A 65 19.38 -7.66 1.67
N TRP A 66 18.48 -8.03 0.77
CA TRP A 66 18.81 -8.76 -0.46
C TRP A 66 19.82 -8.00 -1.32
N ARG A 67 19.63 -6.69 -1.49
CA ARG A 67 20.59 -5.84 -2.21
C ARG A 67 21.96 -5.82 -1.53
N ASN A 68 21.99 -5.75 -0.20
CA ASN A 68 23.24 -5.76 0.55
C ASN A 68 23.97 -7.11 0.39
N LEU A 69 23.25 -8.22 0.46
CA LEU A 69 23.79 -9.57 0.24
C LEU A 69 24.36 -9.72 -1.18
N ILE A 70 23.69 -9.20 -2.20
CA ILE A 70 24.21 -9.18 -3.57
C ILE A 70 25.52 -8.38 -3.64
N LEU A 71 25.59 -7.22 -2.98
CA LEU A 71 26.81 -6.41 -2.96
C LEU A 71 27.95 -7.15 -2.26
N GLU A 72 27.65 -7.86 -1.17
CA GLU A 72 28.62 -8.69 -0.45
C GLU A 72 29.09 -9.87 -1.30
N GLU A 73 28.19 -10.57 -1.99
CA GLU A 73 28.52 -11.68 -2.88
C GLU A 73 29.39 -11.21 -4.05
N ASN A 74 29.04 -10.09 -4.68
CA ASN A 74 29.87 -9.50 -5.75
C ASN A 74 31.25 -9.08 -5.21
N ALA A 75 31.32 -8.45 -4.03
CA ALA A 75 32.60 -8.10 -3.41
C ALA A 75 33.46 -9.34 -3.08
N LEU A 76 32.83 -10.46 -2.72
CA LEU A 76 33.49 -11.75 -2.48
C LEU A 76 33.81 -12.52 -3.78
N GLY A 77 33.12 -12.22 -4.88
CA GLY A 77 33.21 -12.89 -6.17
C GLY A 77 34.20 -12.28 -7.15
N ASP A 78 34.45 -10.97 -7.11
CA ASP A 78 34.92 -10.26 -8.31
C ASP A 78 36.39 -10.51 -8.71
N HIS A 79 37.37 -10.65 -7.82
CA HIS A 79 38.75 -10.99 -8.27
C HIS A 79 39.74 -11.36 -7.18
N SER A 80 39.58 -10.80 -5.98
CA SER A 80 40.59 -10.86 -4.92
C SER A 80 40.95 -12.28 -4.47
N ARG A 81 39.98 -13.20 -4.38
CA ARG A 81 40.25 -14.54 -3.81
C ARG A 81 41.05 -15.43 -4.76
N VAL A 82 40.71 -15.44 -6.05
CA VAL A 82 41.40 -16.28 -7.04
C VAL A 82 42.77 -15.70 -7.36
N GLU A 83 42.87 -14.38 -7.54
CA GLU A 83 44.13 -13.69 -7.80
C GLU A 83 45.09 -13.80 -6.61
N ARG A 84 44.61 -13.58 -5.38
CA ARG A 84 45.45 -13.75 -4.17
C ARG A 84 45.93 -15.19 -3.99
N ILE A 85 45.08 -16.19 -4.24
CA ILE A 85 45.51 -17.60 -4.17
C ILE A 85 46.55 -17.91 -5.27
N ALA A 86 46.36 -17.40 -6.50
CA ALA A 86 47.30 -17.61 -7.60
C ALA A 86 48.65 -16.92 -7.34
N VAL A 87 48.65 -15.72 -6.77
CA VAL A 87 49.87 -14.96 -6.46
C VAL A 87 50.58 -15.51 -5.21
N GLU A 88 49.86 -15.76 -4.10
CA GLU A 88 50.48 -16.20 -2.84
C GLU A 88 50.82 -17.69 -2.82
N LYS A 89 49.95 -18.58 -3.31
CA LYS A 89 50.21 -20.04 -3.26
C LYS A 89 50.89 -20.59 -4.50
N MET A 90 50.65 -20.00 -5.67
CA MET A 90 51.22 -20.48 -6.94
C MET A 90 52.36 -19.61 -7.46
N HIS A 91 52.76 -18.55 -6.74
CA HIS A 91 53.80 -17.60 -7.14
C HIS A 91 53.64 -17.07 -8.57
N MET A 92 52.40 -17.01 -9.08
CA MET A 92 52.15 -16.53 -10.43
C MET A 92 52.40 -15.02 -10.49
N GLN A 93 53.34 -14.62 -11.35
CA GLN A 93 53.59 -13.22 -11.69
C GLN A 93 52.93 -12.90 -13.03
N HIS A 94 52.40 -11.68 -13.16
CA HIS A 94 51.85 -11.19 -14.42
C HIS A 94 52.97 -11.13 -15.45
N VAL A 95 52.87 -11.93 -16.52
CA VAL A 95 53.94 -12.07 -17.52
C VAL A 95 53.95 -10.85 -18.43
N ASN A 96 55.13 -10.28 -18.68
CA ASN A 96 55.30 -9.16 -19.60
C ASN A 96 55.00 -9.63 -21.04
N PRO A 97 54.19 -8.89 -21.84
CA PRO A 97 53.78 -9.28 -23.20
C PRO A 97 54.94 -9.59 -24.19
N ALA A 98 56.19 -9.31 -23.81
CA ALA A 98 57.37 -9.69 -24.60
C ALA A 98 57.82 -11.16 -24.43
N GLN A 99 57.22 -11.96 -23.53
CA GLN A 99 57.63 -13.35 -23.25
C GLN A 99 56.51 -14.39 -23.40
N GLU A 100 55.46 -14.09 -24.16
CA GLU A 100 54.31 -14.98 -24.31
C GLU A 100 54.53 -16.00 -25.45
N ASN A 101 54.51 -17.31 -25.14
CA ASN A 101 54.53 -18.39 -26.15
C ASN A 101 53.15 -19.07 -26.18
N ILE A 102 52.32 -18.66 -27.14
CA ILE A 102 50.97 -19.18 -27.32
C ILE A 102 51.07 -20.49 -28.11
N VAL A 103 50.92 -21.62 -27.42
CA VAL A 103 50.88 -22.94 -28.08
C VAL A 103 49.44 -23.18 -28.54
N VAL A 104 49.16 -22.91 -29.81
CA VAL A 104 47.89 -23.28 -30.44
C VAL A 104 47.97 -24.77 -30.80
N SER A 105 47.27 -25.61 -30.04
CA SER A 105 47.08 -27.01 -30.44
C SER A 105 46.02 -27.08 -31.54
N GLN A 106 46.42 -27.58 -32.71
CA GLN A 106 45.50 -28.07 -33.74
C GLN A 106 44.92 -29.43 -33.36
#